data_AF-A0A0K0FN37-F1
#
_entry.id   AF-A0A0K0FN37-F1
#
_cell.length_a   1.000
_cell.length_b   1.000
_cell.length_c   1.000
_cell.angle_alpha   90.00
_cell.angle_beta   90.00
_cell.angle_gamma   90.00
#
_symmetry.space_group_name_H-M   'P 1'
#
loop_
_entity.id
_entity.type
_entity.pdbx_description
1 polymer ?
#
loop_
_entity_poly.entity_id
_entity_poly.type
_entity_poly.pdbx_seq_one_letter_code
_entity_poly.pdbx_strand_id
1 'polypeptide(L)'
;MKILWTILLLYTFVTLLYANCNVQKIYTLQGEKTFNATNNFTCPNKDDKCATIVGYIPELFSGQYEDCSSNIFDFITQQLYVIRPDLKVELSSKKFLDDAKKNCENNLSFSIFGKLFPGNYSMFISCSNSGTDPSTEGAPEIPPVSSSKPLVICSNGNDSNILCKEGYCTFFEFSINNTEDFSTSDGKYYGCPNQLYDVMSTLLLDDDGANFDDLQTASNFCVEKKNSTLKGTSQKYQYFYYINCNADGKIVTKDIPRLPPRIVSTKSKACPYESSGYFVNKTIKSESKTINCNEGYCAYVEARVFNVGGVFQGCPSSMENVLNEINNQTNGVLNNTLSDFIEKCNNKTYKKVDIVKVVEIYMDCYDGDSPDMRGNSSSIIKFGFLSFLLVVFYLFVLFI
;
A
#
# COMPACT_ATOMS: atom_id res chain seq x y z
N MET A 1 65.24 -8.28 36.00
CA MET A 1 64.19 -7.24 36.21
C MET A 1 63.73 -6.55 34.92
N LYS A 2 64.61 -6.02 34.06
CA LYS A 2 64.19 -5.30 32.83
C LYS A 2 63.28 -6.12 31.89
N ILE A 3 63.62 -7.38 31.62
CA ILE A 3 62.84 -8.26 30.74
C ILE A 3 61.42 -8.52 31.27
N LEU A 4 61.26 -8.71 32.58
CA LEU A 4 59.94 -8.93 33.21
C LEU A 4 59.05 -7.68 33.06
N TRP A 5 59.63 -6.49 33.24
CA TRP A 5 58.93 -5.22 33.01
C TRP A 5 58.51 -5.03 31.56
N THR A 6 59.35 -5.41 30.60
CA THR A 6 58.99 -5.34 29.18
C THR A 6 57.84 -6.30 28.84
N ILE A 7 57.87 -7.53 29.38
CA ILE A 7 56.79 -8.51 29.18
C ILE A 7 55.49 -8.03 29.82
N LEU A 8 55.54 -7.45 31.03
CA LEU A 8 54.37 -6.90 31.71
C LEU A 8 53.79 -5.70 30.94
N LEU A 9 54.64 -4.80 30.44
CA LEU A 9 54.23 -3.68 29.59
C LEU A 9 53.58 -4.16 28.30
N LEU A 10 54.19 -5.14 27.63
CA LEU A 10 53.64 -5.73 26.40
C LEU A 10 52.29 -6.38 26.69
N TYR A 11 52.16 -7.10 27.81
CA TYR A 11 50.91 -7.73 28.21
C TYR A 11 49.82 -6.69 28.50
N THR A 12 50.13 -5.63 29.24
CA THR A 12 49.18 -4.53 29.49
C THR A 12 48.78 -3.81 28.20
N PHE A 13 49.72 -3.60 27.27
CA PHE A 13 49.42 -3.02 25.97
C PHE A 13 48.49 -3.94 25.16
N VAL A 14 48.76 -5.24 25.12
CA VAL A 14 47.92 -6.22 24.40
C VAL A 14 46.52 -6.29 25.01
N THR A 15 46.37 -6.23 26.33
CA THR A 15 45.03 -6.22 26.97
C THR A 15 44.27 -4.90 26.75
N LEU A 16 44.98 -3.79 26.48
CA LEU A 16 44.37 -2.51 26.11
C LEU A 16 43.98 -2.43 24.63
N LEU A 17 44.38 -3.41 23.80
CA LEU A 17 44.08 -3.43 22.37
C LEU A 17 42.73 -4.02 22.03
N TYR A 18 41.96 -4.52 23.00
CA TYR A 18 40.69 -5.16 22.70
C TYR A 18 39.56 -4.60 23.55
N ALA A 19 38.47 -4.23 22.89
CA ALA A 19 37.22 -3.90 23.56
C ALA A 19 36.54 -5.20 24.02
N ASN A 20 35.98 -5.22 25.23
CA ASN A 20 35.20 -6.33 25.76
C ASN A 20 33.76 -5.88 25.94
N CYS A 21 32.82 -6.59 25.34
CA CYS A 21 31.41 -6.27 25.36
C CYS A 21 30.59 -7.46 25.82
N ASN A 22 29.51 -7.20 26.54
CA ASN A 22 28.51 -8.22 26.79
C ASN A 22 27.72 -8.45 25.50
N VAL A 23 27.62 -9.72 25.10
CA VAL A 23 26.85 -10.12 23.92
C VAL A 23 25.58 -10.79 24.40
N GLN A 24 24.44 -10.25 23.99
CA GLN A 24 23.13 -10.80 24.29
C GLN A 24 22.27 -10.75 23.03
N LYS A 25 21.67 -11.88 22.65
CA LYS A 25 20.82 -11.98 21.45
C LYS A 25 19.46 -12.52 21.87
N ILE A 26 18.45 -11.66 21.88
CA ILE A 26 17.07 -12.01 22.24
C ILE A 26 16.15 -11.38 21.20
N TYR A 27 16.00 -12.05 20.06
CA TYR A 27 15.18 -11.53 18.97
C TYR A 27 14.57 -12.65 18.11
N THR A 28 13.57 -12.28 17.33
CA THR A 28 13.07 -13.06 16.20
C THR A 28 13.56 -12.41 14.91
N LEU A 29 14.14 -13.19 13.99
CA LEU A 29 14.51 -12.77 12.64
C LEU A 29 13.83 -13.70 11.62
N GLN A 30 13.01 -13.16 10.73
CA GLN A 30 12.20 -13.91 9.75
C GLN A 30 11.43 -15.08 10.37
N GLY A 31 10.91 -14.92 11.59
CA GLY A 31 10.20 -15.98 12.31
C GLY A 31 11.08 -16.98 13.07
N GLU A 32 12.41 -16.93 12.95
CA GLU A 32 13.34 -17.73 13.75
C GLU A 32 13.73 -17.02 15.05
N LYS A 33 13.49 -17.66 16.20
CA LYS A 33 13.90 -17.13 17.50
C LYS A 33 15.38 -17.43 17.75
N THR A 34 16.12 -16.38 18.08
CA THR A 34 17.49 -16.47 18.61
C THR A 34 17.47 -16.08 20.09
N PHE A 35 18.05 -16.95 20.91
CA PHE A 35 18.21 -16.72 22.35
C PHE A 35 19.61 -17.18 22.78
N ASN A 36 20.48 -16.21 23.02
CA ASN A 36 21.80 -16.47 23.57
C ASN A 36 21.91 -15.79 24.95
N ALA A 37 22.34 -16.57 25.94
CA ALA A 37 22.69 -16.03 27.25
C ALA A 37 23.83 -15.01 27.12
N THR A 38 23.86 -14.05 28.05
CA THR A 38 24.88 -13.01 28.09
C THR A 38 26.26 -13.62 28.25
N ASN A 39 27.14 -13.38 27.28
CA ASN A 39 28.52 -13.81 27.31
C ASN A 39 29.42 -12.60 27.06
N ASN A 40 30.54 -12.51 27.79
CA ASN A 40 31.54 -11.49 27.51
C ASN A 40 32.32 -11.87 26.24
N PHE A 41 32.41 -10.96 25.29
CA PHE A 41 33.04 -11.15 23.99
C PHE A 41 34.04 -10.05 23.70
N THR A 42 35.18 -10.44 23.17
CA THR A 42 36.25 -9.51 22.81
C THR A 42 36.08 -9.05 21.37
N CYS A 43 35.86 -7.75 21.15
CA CYS A 43 35.66 -7.18 19.83
C CYS A 43 36.93 -7.30 18.96
N PRO A 44 36.77 -7.62 17.66
CA PRO A 44 37.91 -7.71 16.75
C PRO A 44 38.64 -6.38 16.54
N ASN A 45 37.90 -5.26 16.59
CA ASN A 45 38.44 -3.92 16.46
C ASN A 45 38.52 -3.22 17.82
N LYS A 46 39.68 -2.64 18.13
CA LYS A 46 39.91 -1.89 19.37
C LYS A 46 39.04 -0.63 19.48
N ASP A 47 38.65 -0.07 18.33
CA ASP A 47 37.86 1.15 18.26
C ASP A 47 36.35 0.85 18.31
N ASP A 48 35.96 -0.44 18.32
CA ASP A 48 34.56 -0.82 18.49
C ASP A 48 34.05 -0.43 19.87
N LYS A 49 32.78 0.01 19.87
CA LYS A 49 31.98 0.23 21.06
C LYS A 49 31.14 -0.99 21.35
N CYS A 50 30.65 -1.10 22.59
CA CYS A 50 29.54 -2.00 22.86
C CYS A 50 28.27 -1.31 22.35
N ALA A 51 27.44 -2.03 21.62
CA ALA A 51 26.27 -1.49 20.97
C ALA A 51 25.07 -2.40 21.19
N THR A 52 23.91 -1.80 21.42
CA THR A 52 22.62 -2.50 21.48
C THR A 52 21.70 -1.94 20.42
N ILE A 53 20.99 -2.83 19.72
CA ILE A 53 19.84 -2.49 18.89
C ILE A 53 18.60 -3.11 19.52
N VAL A 54 17.58 -2.27 19.74
CA VAL A 54 16.24 -2.67 20.14
C VAL A 54 15.29 -2.23 19.03
N GLY A 55 14.47 -3.13 18.51
CA GLY A 55 13.58 -2.73 17.43
C GLY A 55 12.50 -3.72 17.09
N TYR A 56 11.56 -3.21 16.31
CA TYR A 56 10.45 -3.92 15.70
C TYR A 56 10.34 -3.49 14.24
N ILE A 57 10.62 -4.42 13.33
CA ILE A 57 10.37 -4.32 11.90
C ILE A 57 9.38 -5.45 11.57
N PRO A 58 8.14 -5.13 11.22
CA PRO A 58 7.09 -6.13 11.05
C PRO A 58 7.49 -7.26 10.08
N GLU A 59 7.24 -8.50 10.50
CA GLU A 59 7.56 -9.74 9.77
C GLU A 59 9.05 -9.99 9.44
N LEU A 60 9.96 -9.11 9.88
CA LEU A 60 11.39 -9.25 9.72
C LEU A 60 12.13 -9.40 11.06
N PHE A 61 12.09 -8.40 11.94
CA PHE A 61 12.92 -8.34 13.14
C PHE A 61 12.11 -7.86 14.35
N SER A 62 12.22 -8.55 15.49
CA SER A 62 11.62 -8.08 16.75
C SER A 62 12.47 -8.53 17.92
N GLY A 63 13.02 -7.61 18.68
CA GLY A 63 13.81 -7.94 19.88
C GLY A 63 14.96 -7.00 20.16
N GLN A 64 15.92 -7.53 20.91
CA GLN A 64 17.15 -6.87 21.32
C GLN A 64 18.37 -7.69 20.85
N TYR A 65 19.37 -6.99 20.33
CA TYR A 65 20.66 -7.55 19.99
C TYR A 65 21.78 -6.63 20.48
N GLU A 66 22.58 -7.12 21.41
CA GLU A 66 23.78 -6.47 21.94
C GLU A 66 25.04 -7.19 21.46
N ASP A 67 25.99 -6.43 20.91
CA ASP A 67 27.26 -6.92 20.38
C ASP A 67 28.25 -5.76 20.20
N CYS A 68 29.42 -6.03 19.62
CA CYS A 68 30.31 -4.99 19.12
C CYS A 68 29.63 -4.13 18.05
N SER A 69 29.90 -2.83 18.02
CA SER A 69 29.28 -1.88 17.08
C SER A 69 29.39 -2.32 15.62
N SER A 70 30.54 -2.83 15.21
CA SER A 70 30.75 -3.42 13.87
C SER A 70 29.73 -4.51 13.55
N ASN A 71 29.55 -5.48 14.46
CA ASN A 71 28.59 -6.59 14.30
C ASN A 71 27.13 -6.11 14.25
N ILE A 72 26.78 -5.05 15.00
CA ILE A 72 25.43 -4.46 14.93
C ILE A 72 25.19 -3.78 13.59
N PHE A 73 26.14 -3.00 13.08
CA PHE A 73 26.01 -2.35 11.77
C PHE A 73 26.05 -3.36 10.61
N ASP A 74 26.84 -4.42 10.74
CA ASP A 74 26.85 -5.54 9.79
C ASP A 74 25.51 -6.28 9.83
N PHE A 75 24.91 -6.50 11.01
CA PHE A 75 23.58 -7.08 11.11
C PHE A 75 22.52 -6.24 10.39
N ILE A 76 22.53 -4.92 10.58
CA ILE A 76 21.60 -4.02 9.89
C ILE A 76 21.79 -4.12 8.37
N THR A 77 23.03 -4.05 7.90
CA THR A 77 23.31 -3.98 6.46
C THR A 77 23.24 -5.33 5.73
N GLN A 78 23.58 -6.42 6.40
CA GLN A 78 23.68 -7.75 5.79
C GLN A 78 22.48 -8.65 6.09
N GLN A 79 21.78 -8.42 7.20
CA GLN A 79 20.55 -9.16 7.50
C GLN A 79 19.34 -8.32 7.14
N LEU A 80 19.18 -7.14 7.76
CA LEU A 80 17.93 -6.39 7.62
C LEU A 80 17.76 -5.81 6.20
N TYR A 81 18.77 -5.13 5.67
CA TYR A 81 18.68 -4.47 4.36
C TYR A 81 18.67 -5.44 3.18
N VAL A 82 19.31 -6.60 3.33
CA VAL A 82 19.34 -7.63 2.28
C VAL A 82 18.01 -8.34 2.18
N ILE A 83 17.38 -8.64 3.33
CA ILE A 83 16.07 -9.30 3.37
C ILE A 83 14.95 -8.34 2.98
N ARG A 84 15.09 -7.05 3.31
CA ARG A 84 14.10 -5.99 3.05
C ARG A 84 14.74 -4.76 2.37
N PRO A 85 14.96 -4.81 1.05
CA PRO A 85 15.38 -3.66 0.25
C PRO A 85 14.54 -2.39 0.44
N ASP A 86 13.24 -2.50 0.69
CA ASP A 86 12.36 -1.35 0.98
C ASP A 86 12.76 -0.62 2.28
N LEU A 87 13.09 -1.38 3.34
CA LEU A 87 13.67 -0.84 4.57
C LEU A 87 14.98 -0.10 4.29
N LYS A 88 15.84 -0.63 3.42
CA LYS A 88 17.10 0.03 3.03
C LYS A 88 16.82 1.38 2.39
N VAL A 89 15.90 1.46 1.44
CA VAL A 89 15.54 2.73 0.76
C VAL A 89 15.05 3.76 1.77
N GLU A 90 14.10 3.35 2.62
CA GLU A 90 13.51 4.20 3.66
C GLU A 90 14.57 4.74 4.63
N LEU A 91 15.43 3.88 5.18
CA LEU A 91 16.46 4.27 6.13
C LEU A 91 17.61 5.07 5.48
N SER A 92 17.94 4.80 4.22
CA SER A 92 18.95 5.56 3.48
C SER A 92 18.49 6.98 3.19
N SER A 93 17.21 7.16 2.85
CA SER A 93 16.62 8.50 2.63
C SER A 93 16.73 9.41 3.88
N LYS A 94 16.75 8.79 5.07
CA LYS A 94 16.87 9.44 6.37
C LYS A 94 18.29 9.47 6.92
N LYS A 95 19.30 9.03 6.16
CA LYS A 95 20.72 8.92 6.60
C LYS A 95 20.90 8.14 7.91
N PHE A 96 20.01 7.19 8.18
CA PHE A 96 19.94 6.47 9.46
C PHE A 96 21.29 5.86 9.86
N LEU A 97 21.95 5.15 8.94
CA LEU A 97 23.18 4.43 9.25
C LEU A 97 24.33 5.38 9.58
N ASP A 98 24.43 6.51 8.88
CA ASP A 98 25.48 7.50 9.09
C ASP A 98 25.29 8.21 10.43
N ASP A 99 24.05 8.62 10.73
CA ASP A 99 23.71 9.27 11.99
C ASP A 99 23.84 8.30 13.18
N ALA A 100 23.42 7.04 13.02
CA ALA A 100 23.58 6.01 14.04
C ALA A 100 25.07 5.73 14.33
N LYS A 101 25.92 5.63 13.31
CA LYS A 101 27.37 5.47 13.48
C LYS A 101 27.99 6.65 14.20
N LYS A 102 27.68 7.87 13.76
CA LYS A 102 28.16 9.10 14.40
C LYS A 102 27.72 9.22 15.86
N ASN A 103 26.47 8.87 16.17
CA ASN A 103 25.99 8.86 17.55
C ASN A 103 26.69 7.78 18.37
N CYS A 104 26.91 6.60 17.78
CA CYS A 104 27.62 5.49 18.42
C CYS A 104 29.06 5.86 18.82
N GLU A 105 29.79 6.57 17.94
CA GLU A 105 31.13 7.08 18.23
C GLU A 105 31.18 7.99 19.48
N ASN A 106 30.07 8.69 19.74
CA ASN A 106 29.91 9.61 20.87
C ASN A 106 29.20 8.97 22.08
N ASN A 107 28.96 7.65 22.07
CA ASN A 107 28.18 6.93 23.08
C ASN A 107 26.77 7.50 23.30
N LEU A 108 26.13 7.94 22.22
CA LEU A 108 24.78 8.47 22.22
C LEU A 108 23.80 7.44 21.66
N SER A 109 22.55 7.53 22.10
CA SER A 109 21.45 6.76 21.54
C SER A 109 20.82 7.47 20.34
N PHE A 110 20.22 6.68 19.45
CA PHE A 110 19.53 7.15 18.27
C PHE A 110 18.29 6.31 18.00
N SER A 111 17.18 6.95 17.68
CA SER A 111 15.91 6.29 17.40
C SER A 111 15.34 6.74 16.06
N ILE A 112 14.70 5.81 15.37
CA ILE A 112 13.97 6.07 14.14
C ILE A 112 12.64 5.33 14.14
N PHE A 113 11.63 5.99 13.58
CA PHE A 113 10.28 5.47 13.40
C PHE A 113 9.83 5.76 11.98
N GLY A 114 8.96 4.91 11.46
CA GLY A 114 8.34 5.12 10.16
C GLY A 114 7.33 4.05 9.81
N LYS A 115 6.90 4.08 8.57
CA LYS A 115 5.96 3.12 8.00
C LYS A 115 6.69 2.24 6.99
N LEU A 116 6.39 0.95 7.03
CA LEU A 116 6.76 -0.02 6.01
C LEU A 116 5.55 -0.92 5.74
N PHE A 117 5.69 -1.82 4.78
CA PHE A 117 4.81 -2.99 4.74
C PHE A 117 5.28 -4.02 5.76
N PRO A 118 4.38 -4.68 6.49
CA PRO A 118 2.94 -4.43 6.64
C PRO A 118 2.55 -3.28 7.58
N GLY A 119 3.48 -2.77 8.39
CA GLY A 119 3.12 -1.78 9.42
C GLY A 119 4.23 -0.84 9.84
N ASN A 120 4.07 -0.23 11.01
CA ASN A 120 5.04 0.71 11.53
C ASN A 120 6.29 -0.03 12.03
N TYR A 121 7.45 0.54 11.76
CA TYR A 121 8.71 0.06 12.32
C TYR A 121 9.26 1.04 13.35
N SER A 122 10.07 0.51 14.25
CA SER A 122 10.88 1.27 15.19
C SER A 122 12.25 0.62 15.34
N MET A 123 13.30 1.43 15.40
CA MET A 123 14.65 0.99 15.72
C MET A 123 15.30 1.99 16.65
N PHE A 124 15.94 1.46 17.68
CA PHE A 124 16.74 2.19 18.66
C PHE A 124 18.13 1.57 18.67
N ILE A 125 19.15 2.41 18.58
CA ILE A 125 20.55 2.00 18.72
C ILE A 125 21.17 2.84 19.83
N SER A 126 21.95 2.20 20.69
CA SER A 126 22.71 2.88 21.74
C SER A 126 24.09 2.24 21.84
N CYS A 127 25.10 3.05 22.14
CA CYS A 127 26.47 2.59 22.28
C CYS A 127 27.11 3.08 23.57
N SER A 128 28.08 2.31 24.05
CA SER A 128 28.84 2.57 25.26
C SER A 128 30.31 2.20 25.06
N ASN A 129 31.15 2.66 25.97
CA ASN A 129 32.56 2.28 25.95
C ASN A 129 32.72 0.78 26.26
N SER A 130 33.86 0.23 25.83
CA SER A 130 34.27 -1.13 26.21
C SER A 130 34.12 -1.38 27.72
N GLY A 131 33.57 -2.54 28.07
CA GLY A 131 33.37 -2.98 29.45
C GLY A 131 32.17 -2.36 30.15
N THR A 132 31.36 -1.58 29.44
CA THR A 132 30.11 -1.00 29.95
C THR A 132 28.94 -1.37 29.07
N ASP A 133 27.80 -1.71 29.67
CA ASP A 133 26.60 -2.08 28.92
C ASP A 133 25.97 -0.83 28.27
N PRO A 134 25.51 -0.92 27.01
CA PRO A 134 24.79 0.17 26.37
C PRO A 134 23.47 0.46 27.09
N SER A 135 23.12 1.75 27.23
CA SER A 135 21.82 2.11 27.81
C SER A 135 20.66 1.72 26.88
N THR A 136 19.61 1.12 27.44
CA THR A 136 18.31 0.90 26.78
C THR A 136 17.27 1.94 27.18
N GLU A 137 17.67 2.99 27.92
CA GLU A 137 16.78 4.09 28.28
C GLU A 137 16.29 4.81 27.02
N GLY A 138 14.96 4.95 26.90
CA GLY A 138 14.32 5.55 25.73
C GLY A 138 14.12 4.59 24.55
N ALA A 139 14.49 3.30 24.69
CA ALA A 139 14.14 2.29 23.70
C ALA A 139 12.61 2.15 23.58
N PRO A 140 12.08 1.90 22.36
CA PRO A 140 10.65 1.70 22.17
C PRO A 140 10.19 0.43 22.88
N GLU A 141 8.94 0.45 23.35
CA GLU A 141 8.28 -0.77 23.80
C GLU A 141 8.05 -1.68 22.57
N ILE A 142 8.65 -2.86 22.60
CA ILE A 142 8.54 -3.85 21.53
C ILE A 142 7.68 -5.03 21.97
N PRO A 143 6.93 -5.66 21.05
CA PRO A 143 6.19 -6.87 21.38
C PRO A 143 7.11 -7.97 21.94
N PRO A 144 6.60 -8.85 22.82
CA PRO A 144 7.36 -10.00 23.31
C PRO A 144 7.90 -10.83 22.16
N VAL A 145 9.15 -11.29 22.28
CA VAL A 145 9.79 -12.15 21.27
C VAL A 145 9.00 -13.45 21.12
N SER A 146 8.31 -13.58 19.99
CA SER A 146 7.47 -14.72 19.66
C SER A 146 8.28 -16.02 19.60
N SER A 147 7.63 -17.16 19.84
CA SER A 147 8.23 -18.47 19.56
C SER A 147 8.58 -18.60 18.08
N SER A 148 9.57 -19.46 17.76
CA SER A 148 9.88 -19.79 16.37
C SER A 148 8.62 -20.24 15.64
N LYS A 149 8.36 -19.66 14.47
CA LYS A 149 7.25 -20.06 13.60
C LYS A 149 7.63 -21.38 12.89
N PRO A 150 6.67 -22.28 12.60
CA PRO A 150 6.96 -23.51 11.86
C PRO A 150 7.41 -23.18 10.44
N LEU A 151 8.37 -23.92 9.91
CA LEU A 151 8.80 -23.77 8.51
C LEU A 151 7.67 -24.22 7.57
N VAL A 152 7.41 -23.44 6.53
CA VAL A 152 6.36 -23.73 5.53
C VAL A 152 6.97 -23.78 4.14
N ILE A 153 6.57 -24.78 3.36
CA ILE A 153 6.97 -24.91 1.95
C ILE A 153 5.91 -24.22 1.09
N CYS A 154 6.32 -23.22 0.33
CA CYS A 154 5.46 -22.39 -0.50
C CYS A 154 5.78 -22.58 -1.98
N SER A 155 4.77 -22.43 -2.84
CA SER A 155 4.99 -22.37 -4.28
C SER A 155 5.69 -21.06 -4.65
N ASN A 156 6.59 -21.13 -5.63
CA ASN A 156 7.28 -20.00 -6.23
C ASN A 156 6.83 -19.76 -7.69
N GLY A 157 5.59 -20.17 -8.05
CA GLY A 157 4.95 -19.92 -9.35
C GLY A 157 5.40 -20.78 -10.53
N ASN A 158 6.64 -21.29 -10.53
CA ASN A 158 7.24 -22.05 -11.65
C ASN A 158 7.44 -23.55 -11.32
N ASP A 159 6.43 -24.19 -10.73
CA ASP A 159 6.52 -25.58 -10.21
C ASP A 159 7.69 -25.82 -9.24
N SER A 160 8.28 -24.74 -8.73
CA SER A 160 9.35 -24.75 -7.74
C SER A 160 8.79 -24.37 -6.38
N ASN A 161 9.46 -24.87 -5.34
CA ASN A 161 9.09 -24.62 -3.96
C ASN A 161 10.17 -23.80 -3.27
N ILE A 162 9.75 -22.90 -2.38
CA ILE A 162 10.62 -22.12 -1.51
C ILE A 162 10.26 -22.40 -0.05
N LEU A 163 11.26 -22.43 0.81
CA LEU A 163 11.08 -22.62 2.25
C LEU A 163 10.95 -21.25 2.93
N CYS A 164 9.79 -20.98 3.52
CA CYS A 164 9.51 -19.73 4.23
C CYS A 164 9.60 -19.94 5.74
N LYS A 165 10.40 -19.11 6.40
CA LYS A 165 10.67 -19.14 7.84
C LYS A 165 9.65 -18.34 8.64
N GLU A 166 8.94 -17.44 7.96
CA GLU A 166 7.87 -16.61 8.48
C GLU A 166 6.60 -17.41 8.81
N GLY A 167 6.55 -18.69 8.41
CA GLY A 167 5.53 -19.65 8.79
C GLY A 167 4.19 -19.55 8.07
N TYR A 168 4.19 -18.95 6.88
CA TYR A 168 3.06 -18.96 5.95
C TYR A 168 3.51 -18.58 4.54
N CYS A 169 2.64 -18.87 3.57
CA CYS A 169 2.81 -18.53 2.17
C CYS A 169 1.97 -17.33 1.80
N THR A 170 2.34 -16.69 0.71
CA THR A 170 1.59 -15.57 0.15
C THR A 170 1.28 -15.80 -1.32
N PHE A 171 0.12 -15.32 -1.73
CA PHE A 171 -0.25 -15.08 -3.10
C PHE A 171 -0.71 -13.64 -3.21
N PHE A 172 -0.19 -12.93 -4.21
CA PHE A 172 -0.56 -11.55 -4.50
C PHE A 172 -0.74 -11.39 -6.00
N GLU A 173 -1.87 -10.85 -6.41
CA GLU A 173 -2.16 -10.51 -7.80
C GLU A 173 -2.60 -9.06 -7.84
N PHE A 174 -2.06 -8.29 -8.79
CA PHE A 174 -2.46 -6.92 -9.01
C PHE A 174 -2.78 -6.67 -10.47
N SER A 175 -3.68 -5.72 -10.70
CA SER A 175 -3.96 -5.12 -11.99
C SER A 175 -4.18 -3.63 -11.78
N ILE A 176 -3.38 -2.81 -12.43
CA ILE A 176 -3.47 -1.36 -12.40
C ILE A 176 -3.68 -0.86 -13.82
N ASN A 177 -4.85 -0.28 -14.03
CA ASN A 177 -5.30 0.29 -15.28
C ASN A 177 -4.98 1.77 -15.30
N ASN A 178 -4.20 2.22 -16.27
CA ASN A 178 -4.04 3.62 -16.57
C ASN A 178 -5.12 4.05 -17.58
N THR A 179 -6.04 4.89 -17.13
CA THR A 179 -7.19 5.33 -17.92
C THR A 179 -6.85 6.40 -18.94
N GLU A 180 -5.64 6.98 -18.89
CA GLU A 180 -5.20 8.02 -19.84
C GLU A 180 -4.54 7.42 -21.08
N ASP A 181 -3.62 6.46 -20.89
CA ASP A 181 -2.90 5.79 -22.00
C ASP A 181 -3.48 4.41 -22.34
N PHE A 182 -4.51 4.00 -21.59
CA PHE A 182 -5.22 2.75 -21.79
C PHE A 182 -4.33 1.51 -21.72
N SER A 183 -3.35 1.56 -20.84
CA SER A 183 -2.50 0.43 -20.51
C SER A 183 -2.95 -0.23 -19.21
N THR A 184 -2.60 -1.50 -19.07
CA THR A 184 -2.73 -2.24 -17.81
C THR A 184 -1.35 -2.77 -17.43
N SER A 185 -0.87 -2.38 -16.25
CA SER A 185 0.21 -3.07 -15.55
C SER A 185 -0.44 -4.16 -14.70
N ASP A 186 0.03 -5.40 -14.81
CA ASP A 186 -0.44 -6.49 -13.96
C ASP A 186 0.68 -7.45 -13.65
N GLY A 187 0.51 -8.16 -12.54
CA GLY A 187 1.51 -9.08 -12.05
C GLY A 187 0.97 -10.02 -11.01
N LYS A 188 1.70 -11.09 -10.79
CA LYS A 188 1.42 -12.11 -9.79
C LYS A 188 2.70 -12.44 -9.04
N TYR A 189 2.56 -12.66 -7.75
CA TYR A 189 3.62 -13.10 -6.87
C TYR A 189 3.16 -14.28 -6.02
N TYR A 190 4.05 -15.26 -5.86
CA TYR A 190 3.89 -16.42 -5.00
C TYR A 190 5.18 -16.59 -4.21
N GLY A 191 5.09 -16.78 -2.89
CA GLY A 191 6.27 -17.12 -2.10
C GLY A 191 6.19 -16.71 -0.66
N CYS A 192 7.29 -16.16 -0.15
CA CYS A 192 7.43 -15.79 1.25
C CYS A 192 6.98 -14.33 1.51
N PRO A 193 6.52 -14.02 2.73
CA PRO A 193 6.02 -12.70 3.07
C PRO A 193 7.04 -11.56 2.90
N ASN A 194 8.30 -11.74 3.28
CA ASN A 194 9.29 -10.66 3.15
C ASN A 194 9.54 -10.28 1.68
N GLN A 195 9.60 -11.28 0.79
CA GLN A 195 9.74 -11.05 -0.65
C GLN A 195 8.49 -10.40 -1.26
N LEU A 196 7.29 -10.68 -0.74
CA LEU A 196 6.07 -9.97 -1.15
C LEU A 196 6.20 -8.46 -0.91
N TYR A 197 6.75 -8.05 0.22
CA TYR A 197 6.88 -6.63 0.55
C TYR A 197 7.86 -5.91 -0.38
N ASP A 198 8.88 -6.61 -0.87
CA ASP A 198 9.75 -6.08 -1.91
C ASP A 198 9.00 -5.86 -3.23
N VAL A 199 8.17 -6.82 -3.65
CA VAL A 199 7.31 -6.67 -4.85
C VAL A 199 6.38 -5.48 -4.70
N MET A 200 5.73 -5.32 -3.54
CA MET A 200 4.86 -4.18 -3.27
C MET A 200 5.63 -2.86 -3.26
N SER A 201 6.87 -2.84 -2.75
CA SER A 201 7.71 -1.65 -2.78
C SER A 201 8.16 -1.28 -4.18
N THR A 202 8.53 -2.26 -5.02
CA THR A 202 8.85 -2.02 -6.43
C THR A 202 7.65 -1.43 -7.16
N LEU A 203 6.46 -1.99 -6.93
CA LEU A 203 5.21 -1.49 -7.51
C LEU A 203 4.92 -0.02 -7.14
N LEU A 204 5.31 0.43 -5.94
CA LEU A 204 5.20 1.84 -5.55
C LEU A 204 6.26 2.73 -6.22
N LEU A 205 7.48 2.23 -6.40
CA LEU A 205 8.60 3.01 -6.93
C LEU A 205 8.48 3.23 -8.46
N ASP A 206 7.84 2.30 -9.17
CA ASP A 206 7.70 2.35 -10.62
C ASP A 206 6.62 3.35 -11.11
N ASP A 207 5.98 4.11 -10.21
CA ASP A 207 4.94 5.13 -10.49
C ASP A 207 3.72 4.57 -11.29
N ASP A 208 3.43 3.29 -11.08
CA ASP A 208 2.36 2.56 -11.77
C ASP A 208 0.96 2.87 -11.22
N GLY A 209 0.77 3.98 -10.49
CA GLY A 209 -0.50 4.34 -9.87
C GLY A 209 -0.82 3.59 -8.58
N ALA A 210 0.16 2.86 -8.03
CA ALA A 210 0.00 2.16 -6.77
C ALA A 210 -0.10 3.11 -5.57
N ASN A 211 -0.95 2.76 -4.60
CA ASN A 211 -1.16 3.56 -3.40
C ASN A 211 -0.54 2.88 -2.17
N PHE A 212 0.28 3.62 -1.42
CA PHE A 212 0.99 3.09 -0.25
C PHE A 212 0.01 2.60 0.83
N ASP A 213 -1.00 3.38 1.19
CA ASP A 213 -1.92 3.03 2.28
C ASP A 213 -2.75 1.79 1.94
N ASP A 214 -3.13 1.61 0.66
CA ASP A 214 -3.86 0.41 0.23
C ASP A 214 -2.98 -0.83 0.13
N LEU A 215 -1.74 -0.70 -0.35
CA LEU A 215 -0.77 -1.79 -0.30
C LEU A 215 -0.38 -2.14 1.15
N GLN A 216 -0.36 -1.15 2.04
CA GLN A 216 -0.16 -1.39 3.48
C GLN A 216 -1.36 -2.13 4.08
N THR A 217 -2.57 -1.78 3.66
CA THR A 217 -3.78 -2.50 4.06
C THR A 217 -3.76 -3.93 3.52
N ALA A 218 -3.37 -4.15 2.26
CA ALA A 218 -3.22 -5.48 1.67
C ALA A 218 -2.22 -6.33 2.46
N SER A 219 -1.03 -5.79 2.72
CA SER A 219 0.02 -6.49 3.47
C SER A 219 -0.38 -6.80 4.91
N ASN A 220 -1.19 -5.96 5.57
CA ASN A 220 -1.76 -6.28 6.89
C ASN A 220 -2.69 -7.50 6.88
N PHE A 221 -3.55 -7.66 5.86
CA PHE A 221 -4.33 -8.88 5.70
C PHE A 221 -3.44 -10.12 5.61
N CYS A 222 -2.24 -9.97 5.07
CA CYS A 222 -1.28 -11.05 4.93
C CYS A 222 -0.72 -11.51 6.29
N VAL A 223 -0.36 -10.56 7.17
CA VAL A 223 0.08 -10.84 8.54
C VAL A 223 -0.99 -11.57 9.33
N GLU A 224 -2.25 -11.19 9.12
CA GLU A 224 -3.41 -11.83 9.73
C GLU A 224 -3.75 -13.20 9.12
N LYS A 225 -3.01 -13.63 8.08
CA LYS A 225 -3.22 -14.88 7.35
C LYS A 225 -4.63 -14.98 6.76
N LYS A 226 -5.08 -13.86 6.19
CA LYS A 226 -6.38 -13.72 5.53
C LYS A 226 -6.20 -13.52 4.03
N ASN A 227 -7.32 -13.58 3.32
CA ASN A 227 -7.43 -13.08 1.96
C ASN A 227 -8.21 -11.76 1.95
N SER A 228 -7.98 -10.97 0.91
CA SER A 228 -8.70 -9.74 0.66
C SER A 228 -8.61 -9.34 -0.80
N THR A 229 -9.67 -8.71 -1.30
CA THR A 229 -9.67 -7.99 -2.57
C THR A 229 -9.85 -6.51 -2.28
N LEU A 230 -8.88 -5.71 -2.70
CA LEU A 230 -8.92 -4.26 -2.61
C LEU A 230 -9.05 -3.67 -4.00
N LYS A 231 -9.79 -2.57 -4.10
CA LYS A 231 -9.91 -1.79 -5.33
C LYS A 231 -9.96 -0.32 -4.98
N GLY A 232 -9.38 0.51 -5.83
CA GLY A 232 -9.36 1.94 -5.63
C GLY A 232 -8.91 2.69 -6.87
N THR A 233 -8.77 4.00 -6.71
CA THR A 233 -8.41 4.91 -7.78
C THR A 233 -7.39 5.92 -7.27
N SER A 234 -6.32 6.14 -8.04
CA SER A 234 -5.31 7.15 -7.76
C SER A 234 -5.06 7.96 -9.04
N GLN A 235 -5.53 9.21 -9.08
CA GLN A 235 -5.44 10.07 -10.26
C GLN A 235 -6.04 9.41 -11.52
N LYS A 236 -5.20 9.09 -12.51
CA LYS A 236 -5.56 8.41 -13.77
C LYS A 236 -5.53 6.89 -13.68
N TYR A 237 -5.27 6.34 -12.50
CA TYR A 237 -5.11 4.90 -12.31
C TYR A 237 -6.30 4.31 -11.55
N GLN A 238 -6.74 3.13 -11.98
CA GLN A 238 -7.67 2.26 -11.26
C GLN A 238 -6.93 0.97 -10.92
N TYR A 239 -6.80 0.64 -9.64
CA TYR A 239 -6.08 -0.55 -9.22
C TYR A 239 -6.99 -1.57 -8.55
N PHE A 240 -6.63 -2.83 -8.72
CA PHE A 240 -7.24 -4.00 -8.14
C PHE A 240 -6.13 -4.88 -7.58
N TYR A 241 -6.19 -5.14 -6.28
CA TYR A 241 -5.25 -6.01 -5.58
C TYR A 241 -6.02 -7.18 -5.01
N TYR A 242 -5.52 -8.38 -5.22
CA TYR A 242 -5.94 -9.55 -4.48
C TYR A 242 -4.75 -10.11 -3.73
N ILE A 243 -4.95 -10.39 -2.44
CA ILE A 243 -3.95 -11.02 -1.59
C ILE A 243 -4.58 -12.20 -0.87
N ASN A 244 -3.82 -13.27 -0.72
CA ASN A 244 -4.19 -14.43 0.07
C ASN A 244 -2.96 -14.98 0.77
N CYS A 245 -2.98 -15.00 2.10
CA CYS A 245 -1.88 -15.49 2.89
C CYS A 245 -2.36 -16.57 3.85
N ASN A 246 -1.64 -17.69 3.90
CA ASN A 246 -2.07 -18.84 4.68
C ASN A 246 -0.88 -19.72 5.10
N ALA A 247 -0.99 -20.33 6.28
CA ALA A 247 0.00 -21.30 6.76
C ALA A 247 0.06 -22.57 5.88
N ASP A 248 -1.05 -22.91 5.21
CA ASP A 248 -1.07 -23.95 4.18
C ASP A 248 -0.89 -23.33 2.79
N GLY A 249 0.29 -23.56 2.19
CA GLY A 249 0.63 -23.07 0.85
C GLY A 249 -0.27 -23.59 -0.28
N LYS A 250 -1.09 -24.61 -0.07
CA LYS A 250 -2.09 -25.05 -1.06
C LYS A 250 -3.34 -24.19 -1.05
N ILE A 251 -3.62 -23.50 0.06
CA ILE A 251 -4.81 -22.65 0.21
C ILE A 251 -4.61 -21.31 -0.47
N VAL A 252 -3.38 -20.79 -0.52
CA VAL A 252 -3.13 -19.43 -1.04
C VAL A 252 -3.51 -19.26 -2.51
N THR A 253 -3.47 -20.34 -3.29
CA THR A 253 -3.83 -20.35 -4.72
C THR A 253 -5.25 -20.83 -5.00
N LYS A 254 -6.01 -21.16 -3.96
CA LYS A 254 -7.39 -21.62 -4.09
C LYS A 254 -8.34 -20.43 -4.24
N ASP A 255 -9.34 -20.59 -5.09
CA ASP A 255 -10.47 -19.64 -5.24
C ASP A 255 -10.03 -18.19 -5.54
N ILE A 256 -8.94 -18.02 -6.31
CA ILE A 256 -8.45 -16.71 -6.75
C ILE A 256 -9.55 -16.01 -7.58
N PRO A 257 -10.02 -14.82 -7.15
CA PRO A 257 -11.02 -14.07 -7.91
C PRO A 257 -10.43 -13.60 -9.24
N ARG A 258 -11.27 -13.51 -10.26
CA ARG A 258 -10.86 -12.87 -11.51
C ARG A 258 -10.78 -11.36 -11.28
N LEU A 259 -9.58 -10.80 -11.39
CA LEU A 259 -9.41 -9.36 -11.47
C LEU A 259 -10.05 -8.81 -12.75
N PRO A 260 -10.42 -7.51 -12.79
CA PRO A 260 -11.00 -6.90 -13.97
C PRO A 260 -10.14 -7.11 -15.23
N PRO A 261 -10.78 -7.19 -16.40
CA PRO A 261 -10.04 -7.40 -17.64
C PRO A 261 -9.09 -6.23 -17.92
N ARG A 262 -7.96 -6.54 -18.55
CA ARG A 262 -7.02 -5.54 -19.07
C ARG A 262 -7.77 -4.55 -19.96
N ILE A 263 -7.43 -3.27 -19.86
CA ILE A 263 -7.86 -2.29 -20.82
C ILE A 263 -7.06 -2.58 -22.11
N VAL A 264 -7.74 -3.08 -23.16
CA VAL A 264 -7.11 -3.38 -24.45
C VAL A 264 -7.62 -2.40 -25.50
N SER A 265 -6.72 -1.57 -26.03
CA SER A 265 -7.01 -0.69 -27.18
C SER A 265 -7.18 -1.52 -28.45
N THR A 266 -8.39 -2.00 -28.72
CA THR A 266 -8.70 -2.68 -29.99
C THR A 266 -9.63 -1.89 -30.91
N LYS A 267 -10.30 -0.85 -30.39
CA LYS A 267 -11.11 0.11 -31.15
C LYS A 267 -10.96 1.49 -30.52
N SER A 268 -9.85 2.18 -30.76
CA SER A 268 -9.72 3.54 -30.26
C SER A 268 -10.49 4.52 -31.15
N LYS A 269 -11.31 5.37 -30.53
CA LYS A 269 -11.94 6.52 -31.19
C LYS A 269 -11.50 7.79 -30.47
N ALA A 270 -10.99 8.77 -31.21
CA ALA A 270 -10.72 10.09 -30.65
C ALA A 270 -12.05 10.78 -30.29
N CYS A 271 -12.21 11.10 -29.02
CA CYS A 271 -13.37 11.75 -28.42
C CYS A 271 -12.97 13.12 -27.88
N PRO A 272 -13.82 14.14 -28.01
CA PRO A 272 -13.59 15.40 -27.31
C PRO A 272 -13.62 15.15 -25.80
N TYR A 273 -12.68 15.75 -25.07
CA TYR A 273 -12.67 15.76 -23.62
C TYR A 273 -13.06 17.15 -23.13
N GLU A 274 -14.17 17.19 -22.40
CA GLU A 274 -14.64 18.39 -21.73
C GLU A 274 -15.05 18.01 -20.30
N SER A 275 -14.66 18.83 -19.34
CA SER A 275 -15.24 18.80 -18.00
C SER A 275 -15.49 20.25 -17.57
N SER A 276 -16.76 20.62 -17.47
CA SER A 276 -17.20 21.99 -17.22
C SER A 276 -18.33 22.07 -16.18
N GLY A 277 -18.49 23.25 -15.58
CA GLY A 277 -19.50 23.53 -14.55
C GLY A 277 -19.41 22.61 -13.32
N TYR A 278 -20.48 21.88 -13.02
CA TYR A 278 -20.59 20.94 -11.90
C TYR A 278 -19.39 19.99 -11.77
N PHE A 279 -18.80 19.55 -12.90
CA PHE A 279 -17.71 18.57 -12.91
C PHE A 279 -16.31 19.17 -12.69
N VAL A 280 -16.17 20.49 -12.52
CA VAL A 280 -14.87 21.19 -12.51
C VAL A 280 -14.15 21.13 -11.16
N ASN A 281 -14.76 20.57 -10.11
CA ASN A 281 -14.26 20.82 -8.76
C ASN A 281 -13.03 19.99 -8.30
N LYS A 282 -12.32 19.28 -9.19
CA LYS A 282 -10.95 18.79 -8.91
C LYS A 282 -10.04 18.81 -10.16
N THR A 283 -9.16 19.82 -10.17
CA THR A 283 -7.77 19.76 -10.70
C THR A 283 -7.46 19.71 -12.19
N ILE A 284 -8.33 20.10 -13.14
CA ILE A 284 -7.86 20.32 -14.52
C ILE A 284 -8.51 21.58 -15.11
N LYS A 285 -7.71 22.63 -15.32
CA LYS A 285 -8.12 23.77 -16.17
C LYS A 285 -8.34 23.25 -17.58
N SER A 286 -9.53 23.51 -18.10
CA SER A 286 -10.01 23.14 -19.44
C SER A 286 -9.17 23.77 -20.54
N GLU A 287 -8.27 23.00 -21.12
CA GLU A 287 -7.96 23.09 -22.56
C GLU A 287 -8.73 21.95 -23.23
N SER A 288 -9.47 22.25 -24.30
CA SER A 288 -10.16 21.25 -25.13
C SER A 288 -9.13 20.25 -25.65
N LYS A 289 -9.04 19.09 -25.02
CA LYS A 289 -8.17 17.98 -25.44
C LYS A 289 -9.02 16.90 -26.08
N THR A 290 -8.44 16.16 -27.02
CA THR A 290 -9.03 14.91 -27.52
C THR A 290 -8.47 13.75 -26.70
N ILE A 291 -9.31 12.79 -26.31
CA ILE A 291 -8.95 11.54 -25.63
C ILE A 291 -9.31 10.34 -26.51
N ASN A 292 -8.49 9.30 -26.57
CA ASN A 292 -8.75 8.12 -27.41
C ASN A 292 -9.50 7.03 -26.65
N CYS A 293 -10.80 6.86 -26.87
CA CYS A 293 -11.61 5.88 -26.14
C CYS A 293 -11.61 4.49 -26.79
N ASN A 294 -11.23 3.47 -26.03
CA ASN A 294 -11.06 2.08 -26.49
C ASN A 294 -12.34 1.32 -26.81
N GLU A 295 -13.47 1.84 -26.33
CA GLU A 295 -14.80 1.30 -26.58
C GLU A 295 -15.23 1.57 -28.04
N GLY A 296 -14.53 2.46 -28.73
CA GLY A 296 -14.79 2.85 -30.12
C GLY A 296 -15.93 3.85 -30.26
N TYR A 297 -16.37 4.47 -29.16
CA TYR A 297 -17.41 5.50 -29.14
C TYR A 297 -17.18 6.46 -27.96
N CYS A 298 -17.85 7.61 -28.00
CA CYS A 298 -17.67 8.67 -27.02
C CYS A 298 -18.84 8.73 -26.05
N ALA A 299 -18.64 9.33 -24.89
CA ALA A 299 -19.66 9.54 -23.87
C ALA A 299 -19.83 11.04 -23.63
N TYR A 300 -21.08 11.47 -23.46
CA TYR A 300 -21.48 12.84 -23.14
C TYR A 300 -22.47 12.80 -22.00
N VAL A 301 -22.27 13.65 -20.99
CA VAL A 301 -23.19 13.87 -19.88
C VAL A 301 -23.38 15.37 -19.70
N GLU A 302 -24.62 15.82 -19.76
CA GLU A 302 -25.02 17.13 -19.29
C GLU A 302 -25.85 16.94 -18.03
N ALA A 303 -25.41 17.52 -16.91
CA ALA A 303 -26.09 17.40 -15.64
C ALA A 303 -26.36 18.78 -15.04
N ARG A 304 -27.55 18.95 -14.46
CA ARG A 304 -27.91 20.08 -13.60
C ARG A 304 -28.27 19.53 -12.22
N VAL A 305 -27.36 19.69 -11.27
CA VAL A 305 -27.53 19.22 -9.88
C VAL A 305 -27.70 20.46 -9.00
N PHE A 306 -28.80 20.56 -8.26
CA PHE A 306 -29.10 21.75 -7.41
C PHE A 306 -28.93 23.11 -8.13
N ASN A 307 -29.37 23.20 -9.40
CA ASN A 307 -29.22 24.36 -10.29
C ASN A 307 -27.78 24.67 -10.76
N VAL A 308 -26.79 23.85 -10.44
CA VAL A 308 -25.45 23.94 -11.02
C VAL A 308 -25.38 23.03 -12.23
N GLY A 309 -25.28 23.64 -13.43
CA GLY A 309 -25.07 22.92 -14.68
C GLY A 309 -23.62 22.49 -14.86
N GLY A 310 -23.37 21.40 -15.55
CA GLY A 310 -22.05 20.95 -15.97
C GLY A 310 -22.13 19.98 -17.13
N VAL A 311 -21.03 19.90 -17.88
CA VAL A 311 -20.86 18.99 -19.01
C VAL A 311 -19.64 18.13 -18.77
N PHE A 312 -19.78 16.84 -19.00
CA PHE A 312 -18.67 15.89 -19.12
C PHE A 312 -18.71 15.28 -20.52
N GLN A 313 -17.57 15.27 -21.20
CA GLN A 313 -17.36 14.56 -22.46
C GLN A 313 -16.06 13.77 -22.36
N GLY A 314 -16.09 12.51 -22.77
CA GLY A 314 -14.93 11.63 -22.65
C GLY A 314 -15.25 10.19 -22.99
N CYS A 315 -14.60 9.25 -22.30
CA CYS A 315 -14.75 7.83 -22.58
C CYS A 315 -15.88 7.17 -21.79
N PRO A 316 -16.59 6.19 -22.39
CA PRO A 316 -17.65 5.43 -21.72
C PRO A 316 -17.22 4.78 -20.39
N SER A 317 -15.98 4.30 -20.28
CA SER A 317 -15.40 3.76 -19.04
C SER A 317 -15.40 4.75 -17.87
N SER A 318 -15.35 6.06 -18.12
CA SER A 318 -15.42 7.08 -17.07
C SER A 318 -16.85 7.36 -16.61
N MET A 319 -17.86 6.87 -17.33
CA MET A 319 -19.28 7.17 -17.09
C MET A 319 -19.74 6.72 -15.71
N GLU A 320 -19.34 5.52 -15.27
CA GLU A 320 -19.76 4.99 -13.97
C GLU A 320 -19.30 5.88 -12.82
N ASN A 321 -18.07 6.39 -12.89
CA ASN A 321 -17.53 7.31 -11.88
C ASN A 321 -18.29 8.65 -11.87
N VAL A 322 -18.55 9.21 -13.06
CA VAL A 322 -19.31 10.47 -13.22
C VAL A 322 -20.72 10.34 -12.65
N LEU A 323 -21.42 9.24 -12.95
CA LEU A 323 -22.77 9.01 -12.45
C LEU A 323 -22.80 8.69 -10.95
N ASN A 324 -21.81 7.95 -10.44
CA ASN A 324 -21.67 7.70 -9.00
C ASN A 324 -21.41 8.98 -8.21
N GLU A 325 -20.65 9.92 -8.77
CA GLU A 325 -20.44 11.23 -8.16
C GLU A 325 -21.76 12.01 -8.03
N ILE A 326 -22.54 12.09 -9.11
CA ILE A 326 -23.88 12.72 -9.07
C ILE A 326 -24.77 12.01 -8.06
N ASN A 327 -24.76 10.68 -8.05
CA ASN A 327 -25.57 9.89 -7.13
C ASN A 327 -25.19 10.14 -5.66
N ASN A 328 -23.89 10.21 -5.34
CA ASN A 328 -23.41 10.50 -4.00
C ASN A 328 -23.82 11.90 -3.54
N GLN A 329 -23.64 12.92 -4.38
CA GLN A 329 -24.02 14.30 -4.03
C GLN A 329 -25.53 14.49 -3.90
N THR A 330 -26.32 13.68 -4.60
CA THR A 330 -27.79 13.67 -4.51
C THR A 330 -28.32 12.69 -3.47
N ASN A 331 -27.47 12.12 -2.61
CA ASN A 331 -27.85 11.17 -1.55
C ASN A 331 -28.59 9.92 -2.08
N GLY A 332 -28.11 9.33 -3.18
CA GLY A 332 -28.61 8.04 -3.68
C GLY A 332 -29.85 8.14 -4.59
N VAL A 333 -30.23 9.34 -5.03
CA VAL A 333 -31.43 9.57 -5.86
C VAL A 333 -31.38 8.80 -7.19
N LEU A 334 -30.19 8.45 -7.69
CA LEU A 334 -30.00 7.71 -8.94
C LEU A 334 -29.80 6.20 -8.76
N ASN A 335 -29.88 5.65 -7.53
CA ASN A 335 -29.59 4.23 -7.25
C ASN A 335 -30.35 3.26 -8.18
N ASN A 336 -31.60 3.59 -8.53
CA ASN A 336 -32.46 2.74 -9.36
C ASN A 336 -32.31 3.01 -10.88
N THR A 337 -31.54 4.01 -11.28
CA THR A 337 -31.36 4.43 -12.68
C THR A 337 -29.93 4.25 -13.17
N LEU A 338 -28.96 4.04 -12.28
CA LEU A 338 -27.55 3.93 -12.63
C LEU A 338 -27.28 2.80 -13.63
N SER A 339 -27.83 1.60 -13.38
CA SER A 339 -27.69 0.46 -14.30
C SER A 339 -28.30 0.72 -15.67
N ASP A 340 -29.43 1.44 -15.73
CA ASP A 340 -30.10 1.81 -16.99
C ASP A 340 -29.25 2.82 -17.78
N PHE A 341 -28.61 3.79 -17.12
CA PHE A 341 -27.65 4.67 -17.79
C PHE A 341 -26.46 3.89 -18.39
N ILE A 342 -25.84 3.00 -17.63
CA ILE A 342 -24.72 2.19 -18.12
C ILE A 342 -25.16 1.29 -19.29
N GLU A 343 -26.32 0.65 -19.19
CA GLU A 343 -26.90 -0.16 -20.26
C GLU A 343 -27.16 0.66 -21.53
N LYS A 344 -27.76 1.86 -21.39
CA LYS A 344 -28.01 2.75 -22.53
C LYS A 344 -26.73 3.23 -23.18
N CYS A 345 -25.72 3.55 -22.38
CA CYS A 345 -24.41 3.95 -22.88
C CYS A 345 -23.75 2.82 -23.68
N ASN A 346 -23.75 1.59 -23.15
CA ASN A 346 -23.21 0.41 -23.83
C ASN A 346 -23.93 0.11 -25.16
N ASN A 347 -25.22 0.40 -25.21
CA ASN A 347 -26.04 0.27 -26.43
C ASN A 347 -25.90 1.44 -27.41
N LYS A 348 -25.04 2.42 -27.11
CA LYS A 348 -24.83 3.64 -27.90
C LYS A 348 -26.12 4.45 -28.09
N THR A 349 -26.85 4.64 -26.99
CA THR A 349 -28.12 5.37 -26.95
C THR A 349 -28.13 6.40 -25.84
N TYR A 350 -29.01 7.38 -25.95
CA TYR A 350 -29.17 8.42 -24.93
C TYR A 350 -30.19 8.03 -23.85
N LYS A 351 -30.08 8.71 -22.71
CA LYS A 351 -31.04 8.70 -21.63
C LYS A 351 -31.17 10.10 -21.04
N LYS A 352 -32.40 10.54 -20.82
CA LYS A 352 -32.71 11.73 -20.04
C LYS A 352 -33.50 11.34 -18.78
N VAL A 353 -33.08 11.87 -17.63
CA VAL A 353 -33.79 11.76 -16.36
C VAL A 353 -33.97 13.17 -15.81
N ASP A 354 -35.21 13.50 -15.44
CA ASP A 354 -35.55 14.74 -14.77
C ASP A 354 -36.29 14.38 -13.48
N ILE A 355 -35.64 14.66 -12.35
CA ILE A 355 -36.21 14.49 -11.01
C ILE A 355 -36.44 15.90 -10.48
N VAL A 356 -37.71 16.31 -10.59
CA VAL A 356 -38.24 17.65 -10.33
C VAL A 356 -37.41 18.44 -9.32
N LYS A 357 -36.65 19.42 -9.82
CA LYS A 357 -35.86 20.43 -9.07
C LYS A 357 -34.65 19.91 -8.28
N VAL A 358 -34.28 18.62 -8.39
CA VAL A 358 -33.10 18.06 -7.71
C VAL A 358 -31.99 17.74 -8.70
N VAL A 359 -32.32 17.00 -9.76
CA VAL A 359 -31.35 16.59 -10.77
C VAL A 359 -31.99 16.49 -12.15
N GLU A 360 -31.36 17.10 -13.15
CA GLU A 360 -31.63 16.87 -14.57
C GLU A 360 -30.36 16.29 -15.18
N ILE A 361 -30.44 15.10 -15.75
CA ILE A 361 -29.29 14.42 -16.36
C ILE A 361 -29.69 14.01 -17.76
N TYR A 362 -28.88 14.42 -18.73
CA TYR A 362 -28.86 13.92 -20.08
C TYR A 362 -27.54 13.20 -20.29
N MET A 363 -27.61 11.97 -20.80
CA MET A 363 -26.43 11.17 -21.13
C MET A 363 -26.60 10.63 -22.54
N ASP A 364 -25.55 10.67 -23.35
CA ASP A 364 -25.50 10.02 -24.65
C ASP A 364 -24.15 9.35 -24.87
N CYS A 365 -24.17 8.18 -25.52
CA CYS A 365 -22.96 7.49 -25.93
C CYS A 365 -23.03 7.22 -27.43
N TYR A 366 -22.09 7.77 -28.18
CA TYR A 366 -22.28 7.98 -29.62
C TYR A 366 -21.06 7.61 -30.46
N ASP A 367 -21.34 7.01 -31.61
CA ASP A 367 -20.34 6.61 -32.62
C ASP A 367 -20.16 7.69 -33.72
N GLY A 368 -21.02 8.71 -33.76
CA GLY A 368 -20.88 9.87 -34.65
C GLY A 368 -19.87 10.92 -34.17
N ASP A 369 -19.80 12.07 -34.85
CA ASP A 369 -18.89 13.17 -34.47
C ASP A 369 -19.40 14.00 -33.27
N SER A 370 -20.69 13.89 -32.95
CA SER A 370 -21.35 14.66 -31.88
C SER A 370 -22.48 13.85 -31.24
N PRO A 371 -22.86 14.17 -29.98
CA PRO A 371 -23.98 13.54 -29.30
C PRO A 371 -25.31 13.81 -30.02
N ASP A 372 -26.16 12.80 -30.13
CA ASP A 372 -27.48 12.90 -30.74
C ASP A 372 -28.51 13.45 -29.74
N MET A 373 -28.63 14.76 -29.69
CA MET A 373 -29.60 15.46 -28.83
C MET A 373 -31.06 15.38 -29.31
N ARG A 374 -31.40 14.60 -30.35
CA ARG A 374 -32.73 14.61 -31.00
C ARG A 374 -33.72 13.59 -30.44
N GLY A 375 -33.68 13.39 -29.13
CA GLY A 375 -34.37 12.32 -28.44
C GLY A 375 -35.73 12.65 -27.81
N ASN A 376 -36.71 11.75 -27.96
CA ASN A 376 -38.01 11.78 -27.26
C ASN A 376 -37.80 11.66 -25.73
N SER A 377 -38.14 12.71 -25.00
CA SER A 377 -38.09 12.72 -23.53
C SER A 377 -39.07 11.70 -22.94
N SER A 378 -38.56 10.58 -22.42
CA SER A 378 -39.34 9.72 -21.53
C SER A 378 -39.25 10.29 -20.11
N SER A 379 -40.20 11.13 -19.75
CA SER A 379 -40.32 11.61 -18.37
C SER A 379 -40.69 10.42 -17.48
N ILE A 380 -39.71 9.90 -16.73
CA ILE A 380 -39.98 8.94 -15.66
C ILE A 380 -40.54 9.73 -14.48
N ILE A 381 -41.84 10.06 -14.54
CA ILE A 381 -42.59 10.47 -13.36
C ILE A 381 -42.88 9.19 -12.56
N LYS A 382 -41.88 8.66 -11.84
CA LYS A 382 -42.09 7.55 -10.90
C LYS A 382 -42.27 8.11 -9.49
N PHE A 383 -43.54 8.29 -9.11
CA PHE A 383 -44.18 7.96 -7.82
C PHE A 383 -43.46 8.18 -6.46
N GLY A 384 -42.38 8.96 -6.36
CA GLY A 384 -41.85 9.42 -5.05
C GLY A 384 -42.75 10.47 -4.37
N PHE A 385 -43.60 11.13 -5.15
CA PHE A 385 -44.53 12.13 -4.62
C PHE A 385 -45.67 11.51 -3.80
N LEU A 386 -46.01 10.23 -4.04
CA LEU A 386 -47.06 9.56 -3.27
C LEU A 386 -46.58 9.15 -1.88
N SER A 387 -45.30 8.74 -1.73
CA SER A 387 -44.75 8.45 -0.40
C SER A 387 -44.50 9.73 0.40
N PHE A 388 -44.09 10.83 -0.25
CA PHE A 388 -43.95 12.12 0.42
C PHE A 388 -45.32 12.71 0.83
N LEU A 389 -46.34 12.62 -0.04
CA LEU A 389 -47.71 12.99 0.32
C LEU A 389 -48.26 12.10 1.43
N LEU A 390 -47.99 10.79 1.43
CA LEU A 390 -48.41 9.90 2.52
C LEU A 390 -47.73 10.23 3.84
N VAL A 391 -46.45 10.62 3.85
CA VAL A 391 -45.76 11.05 5.08
C VAL A 391 -46.29 12.40 5.57
N VAL A 392 -46.56 13.35 4.66
CA VAL A 392 -47.16 14.64 5.03
C VAL A 392 -48.61 14.48 5.51
N PHE A 393 -49.40 13.59 4.88
CA PHE A 393 -50.76 13.26 5.34
C PHE A 393 -50.72 12.54 6.69
N TYR A 394 -49.79 11.61 6.89
CA TYR A 394 -49.63 10.89 8.16
C TYR A 394 -49.24 11.84 9.30
N LEU A 395 -48.36 12.81 9.03
CA LEU A 395 -48.01 13.86 9.98
C LEU A 395 -49.18 14.83 10.23
N PHE A 396 -49.97 15.19 9.22
CA PHE A 396 -51.15 16.04 9.42
C PHE A 396 -52.26 15.34 10.21
N VAL A 397 -52.45 14.03 10.04
CA VAL A 397 -53.42 13.22 10.80
C VAL A 397 -52.98 13.00 12.25
N LEU A 398 -51.68 13.08 12.55
CA LEU A 398 -51.15 13.01 13.93
C LEU A 398 -51.27 14.32 14.71
N PHE A 399 -51.60 15.44 14.05
CA PHE A 399 -51.67 16.78 14.65
C PHE A 399 -53.08 17.41 14.64
N ILE A 400 -54.11 16.64 14.28
CA ILE A 400 -55.53 16.93 14.52
C ILE A 400 -56.04 15.90 15.52
#